data_AF-A0A1D1ZHA9-F1
#
_entry.id   AF-A0A1D1ZHA9-F1
#
_cell.length_a   1.000
_cell.length_b   1.000
_cell.length_c   1.000
_cell.angle_alpha   90.00
_cell.angle_beta   90.00
_cell.angle_gamma   90.00
#
_symmetry.space_group_name_H-M   'P 1'
#
loop_
_entity.id
_entity.type
_entity.pdbx_description
1 polymer ?
#
loop_
_entity_poly.entity_id
_entity_poly.type
_entity_poly.pdbx_seq_one_letter_code
_entity_poly.pdbx_strand_id
1 'polypeptide(L)'
;MLSRDCCSNPPKLDPHCGLGTVVDDIAGLRTYTAGSPTSHRAILLVTDIYGYQAPNLRNIADEAAAAGFFVVAPDFYYGDPYVDGEPWDDWSRRHGTVKGAEDAKAVVAALRRGGATSIGAAGFCWGGKVVVELAKSDGIDAAVLLHPAMVTVDDIKEVEVPMEVLGGELDEISPPSLLKQFELILSTKSGIESFVKVFPGVPHGFSIRYDANDKFAVKTAEEAQQDMLNWFQKYVRWSYLPRGQKQVFTAAVKWSKEWAKVNSTAKMGDSYIITMEDHLKMMEAKMDAKMKRMEMRWFCFLCAALCISLVIAFLH
;
A
#
# COMPACT_ATOMS: atom_id res chain seq x y z
N MET A 1 -4.42 -24.11 17.42
CA MET A 1 -5.73 -23.48 17.64
C MET A 1 -5.52 -21.99 17.50
N LEU A 2 -6.16 -21.35 16.52
CA LEU A 2 -6.33 -19.90 16.61
C LEU A 2 -7.13 -19.60 17.89
N SER A 3 -6.75 -18.53 18.59
CA SER A 3 -7.43 -18.15 19.83
C SER A 3 -8.89 -17.84 19.53
N ARG A 4 -9.74 -17.90 20.56
CA ARG A 4 -11.15 -17.49 20.47
C ARG A 4 -11.32 -16.08 19.86
N ASP A 5 -10.28 -15.25 19.91
CA ASP A 5 -10.30 -13.86 19.46
C ASP A 5 -10.38 -13.69 17.93
N CYS A 6 -9.93 -14.68 17.15
CA CYS A 6 -10.14 -14.63 15.69
C CYS A 6 -11.61 -14.74 15.31
N CYS A 7 -12.46 -15.34 16.15
CA CYS A 7 -13.90 -15.47 15.88
C CYS A 7 -14.74 -14.47 16.71
N SER A 8 -14.11 -13.61 17.52
CA SER A 8 -14.84 -12.65 18.36
C SER A 8 -15.59 -11.58 17.54
N ASN A 9 -16.81 -11.27 17.99
CA ASN A 9 -17.73 -10.28 17.42
C ASN A 9 -17.97 -10.43 15.89
N PRO A 10 -18.56 -11.56 15.44
CA PRO A 10 -18.88 -11.77 14.03
C PRO A 10 -19.77 -10.63 13.50
N PRO A 11 -19.46 -10.05 12.32
CA PRO A 11 -20.32 -9.05 11.72
C PRO A 11 -21.60 -9.69 11.20
N LYS A 12 -22.72 -8.96 11.29
CA LYS A 12 -23.92 -9.30 10.54
C LYS A 12 -23.69 -8.94 9.06
N LEU A 13 -23.50 -9.96 8.22
CA LEU A 13 -23.28 -9.76 6.79
C LEU A 13 -24.51 -9.15 6.11
N ASP A 14 -24.25 -8.21 5.20
CA ASP A 14 -25.28 -7.58 4.38
C ASP A 14 -24.78 -7.45 2.93
N PRO A 15 -25.27 -8.27 1.98
CA PRO A 15 -24.85 -8.18 0.59
C PRO A 15 -25.27 -6.86 -0.07
N HIS A 16 -26.22 -6.12 0.50
CA HIS A 16 -26.78 -4.88 -0.02
C HIS A 16 -26.22 -3.61 0.64
N CYS A 17 -25.32 -3.74 1.63
CA CYS A 17 -24.71 -2.57 2.27
C CYS A 17 -23.61 -1.92 1.41
N GLY A 18 -23.32 -0.66 1.72
CA GLY A 18 -22.34 0.17 1.02
C GLY A 18 -22.93 1.01 -0.14
N LEU A 19 -22.17 2.00 -0.58
CA LEU A 19 -22.51 2.95 -1.65
C LEU A 19 -21.95 2.54 -3.03
N GLY A 20 -20.98 1.63 -3.02
CA GLY A 20 -20.36 1.03 -4.19
C GLY A 20 -21.23 -0.02 -4.86
N THR A 21 -20.61 -0.81 -5.73
CA THR A 21 -21.29 -1.85 -6.52
C THR A 21 -20.51 -3.14 -6.53
N VAL A 22 -21.23 -4.27 -6.58
CA VAL A 22 -20.62 -5.59 -6.74
C VAL A 22 -20.52 -5.90 -8.23
N VAL A 23 -19.31 -6.22 -8.68
CA VAL A 23 -19.04 -6.73 -10.03
C VAL A 23 -18.71 -8.23 -9.94
N ASP A 24 -19.11 -8.99 -10.94
CA ASP A 24 -18.95 -10.45 -10.91
C ASP A 24 -17.52 -10.93 -11.25
N ASP A 25 -16.70 -10.09 -11.90
CA ASP A 25 -15.37 -10.51 -12.34
C ASP A 25 -14.34 -9.38 -12.26
N ILE A 26 -13.49 -9.45 -11.23
CA ILE A 26 -12.16 -8.88 -11.24
C ILE A 26 -11.16 -10.01 -10.97
N ALA A 27 -10.48 -10.43 -12.04
CA ALA A 27 -9.55 -11.56 -12.01
C ALA A 27 -10.18 -12.89 -11.57
N GLY A 28 -11.44 -13.13 -11.96
CA GLY A 28 -12.22 -14.32 -11.63
C GLY A 28 -12.92 -14.26 -10.28
N LEU A 29 -12.85 -13.13 -9.57
CA LEU A 29 -13.46 -12.95 -8.26
C LEU A 29 -14.61 -11.95 -8.32
N ARG A 30 -15.74 -12.33 -7.72
CA ARG A 30 -16.79 -11.38 -7.37
C ARG A 30 -16.21 -10.36 -6.41
N THR A 31 -16.44 -9.07 -6.68
CA THR A 31 -15.71 -8.01 -6.01
C THR A 31 -16.62 -6.83 -5.73
N TYR A 32 -16.61 -6.34 -4.49
CA TYR A 32 -17.20 -5.03 -4.20
C TYR A 32 -16.24 -3.93 -4.66
N THR A 33 -16.77 -2.93 -5.35
CA THR A 33 -16.01 -1.84 -5.93
C THR A 33 -16.60 -0.50 -5.54
N ALA A 34 -15.75 0.47 -5.23
CA ALA A 34 -16.16 1.83 -4.90
C ALA A 34 -15.22 2.85 -5.57
N GLY A 35 -15.75 4.02 -5.91
CA GLY A 35 -15.01 5.08 -6.60
C GLY A 35 -14.90 4.87 -8.12
N SER A 36 -14.13 5.72 -8.79
CA SER A 36 -14.04 5.69 -10.25
C SER A 36 -13.10 4.59 -10.74
N PRO A 37 -13.55 3.64 -11.60
CA PRO A 37 -12.69 2.59 -12.15
C PRO A 37 -11.58 3.12 -13.07
N THR A 38 -11.65 4.40 -13.48
CA THR A 38 -10.61 5.08 -14.27
C THR A 38 -9.59 5.83 -13.40
N SER A 39 -9.73 5.78 -12.06
CA SER A 39 -8.73 6.34 -11.17
C SER A 39 -7.41 5.60 -11.33
N HIS A 40 -6.31 6.34 -11.43
CA HIS A 40 -4.99 5.71 -11.54
C HIS A 40 -4.43 5.33 -10.16
N ARG A 41 -5.15 5.66 -9.08
CA ARG A 41 -4.83 5.30 -7.70
C ARG A 41 -5.86 4.28 -7.25
N ALA A 42 -5.42 3.06 -6.95
CA ALA A 42 -6.31 2.02 -6.48
C ALA A 42 -5.90 1.48 -5.11
N ILE A 43 -6.88 0.94 -4.37
CA ILE A 43 -6.66 0.25 -3.10
C ILE A 43 -7.33 -1.12 -3.20
N LEU A 44 -6.56 -2.17 -2.89
CA LEU A 44 -7.07 -3.52 -2.65
C LEU A 44 -7.32 -3.70 -1.16
N LEU A 45 -8.56 -3.97 -0.76
CA LEU A 45 -8.90 -4.40 0.60
C LEU A 45 -9.01 -5.92 0.63
N VAL A 46 -8.23 -6.56 1.50
CA VAL A 46 -8.28 -7.99 1.75
C VAL A 46 -8.95 -8.22 3.10
N THR A 47 -10.17 -8.74 3.04
CA THR A 47 -11.07 -8.99 4.17
C THR A 47 -10.47 -9.93 5.24
N ASP A 48 -11.11 -9.93 6.41
CA ASP A 48 -10.94 -11.00 7.40
C ASP A 48 -11.75 -12.23 7.02
N ILE A 49 -11.79 -13.23 7.91
CA ILE A 49 -12.44 -14.52 7.67
C ILE A 49 -13.95 -14.41 7.36
N TYR A 50 -14.62 -13.32 7.71
CA TYR A 50 -16.07 -13.15 7.51
C TYR A 50 -16.44 -12.61 6.13
N GLY A 51 -15.45 -12.16 5.35
CA GLY A 51 -15.65 -11.86 3.95
C GLY A 51 -16.09 -10.42 3.66
N TYR A 52 -16.12 -10.11 2.36
CA TYR A 52 -16.28 -8.75 1.85
C TYR A 52 -17.69 -8.14 2.03
N GLN A 53 -18.64 -8.93 2.55
CA GLN A 53 -20.02 -8.50 2.84
C GLN A 53 -20.16 -7.92 4.26
N ALA A 54 -19.07 -7.87 5.04
CA ALA A 54 -19.06 -7.19 6.33
C ALA A 54 -19.26 -5.66 6.14
N PRO A 55 -20.27 -5.05 6.78
CA PRO A 55 -20.61 -3.64 6.55
C PRO A 55 -19.45 -2.67 6.81
N ASN A 56 -18.71 -2.85 7.89
CA ASN A 56 -17.59 -1.96 8.24
C ASN A 56 -16.47 -2.00 7.19
N LEU A 57 -16.20 -3.15 6.57
CA LEU A 57 -15.22 -3.23 5.49
C LEU A 57 -15.69 -2.42 4.26
N ARG A 58 -16.98 -2.50 3.91
CA ARG A 58 -17.54 -1.73 2.79
C ARG A 58 -17.59 -0.24 3.08
N ASN A 59 -17.86 0.16 4.33
CA ASN A 59 -17.76 1.56 4.76
C ASN A 59 -16.33 2.10 4.57
N ILE A 60 -15.30 1.32 4.96
CA ILE A 60 -13.89 1.67 4.69
C ILE A 60 -13.65 1.83 3.19
N ALA A 61 -14.20 0.93 2.36
CA ALA A 61 -14.06 1.02 0.91
C ALA A 61 -14.70 2.30 0.35
N ASP A 62 -15.87 2.67 0.85
CA ASP A 62 -16.61 3.87 0.40
C ASP A 62 -15.91 5.16 0.83
N GLU A 63 -15.35 5.20 2.05
CA GLU A 63 -14.57 6.36 2.51
C GLU A 63 -13.24 6.51 1.77
N ALA A 64 -12.54 5.41 1.52
CA ALA A 64 -11.36 5.42 0.66
C ALA A 64 -11.73 5.87 -0.76
N ALA A 65 -12.87 5.45 -1.30
CA ALA A 65 -13.35 5.93 -2.59
C ALA A 65 -13.64 7.44 -2.58
N ALA A 66 -14.26 7.96 -1.52
CA ALA A 66 -14.50 9.39 -1.32
C ALA A 66 -13.17 10.19 -1.23
N ALA A 67 -12.09 9.56 -0.76
CA ALA A 67 -10.73 10.13 -0.76
C ALA A 67 -10.01 10.06 -2.12
N GLY A 68 -10.69 9.62 -3.19
CA GLY A 68 -10.21 9.66 -4.58
C GLY A 68 -9.50 8.39 -5.05
N PHE A 69 -9.70 7.27 -4.37
CA PHE A 69 -9.18 5.96 -4.79
C PHE A 69 -10.23 5.16 -5.56
N PHE A 70 -9.79 4.30 -6.48
CA PHE A 70 -10.60 3.16 -6.90
C PHE A 70 -10.38 2.02 -5.92
N VAL A 71 -11.42 1.58 -5.23
CA VAL A 71 -11.28 0.57 -4.18
C VAL A 71 -11.92 -0.72 -4.63
N VAL A 72 -11.22 -1.83 -4.40
CA VAL A 72 -11.73 -3.17 -4.66
C VAL A 72 -11.60 -4.03 -3.40
N ALA A 73 -12.68 -4.73 -3.06
CA ALA A 73 -12.75 -5.72 -1.98
C ALA A 73 -13.24 -7.06 -2.56
N PRO A 74 -12.32 -7.91 -3.06
CA PRO A 74 -12.66 -9.19 -3.68
C PRO A 74 -13.16 -10.23 -2.68
N ASP A 75 -14.00 -11.13 -3.17
CA ASP A 75 -14.43 -12.34 -2.47
C ASP A 75 -13.34 -13.42 -2.59
N PHE A 76 -12.38 -13.39 -1.67
CA PHE A 76 -11.30 -14.38 -1.60
C PHE A 76 -11.78 -15.79 -1.21
N TYR A 77 -13.05 -15.93 -0.81
CA TYR A 77 -13.61 -17.18 -0.32
C TYR A 77 -14.63 -17.79 -1.28
N TYR A 78 -14.83 -17.19 -2.47
CA TYR A 78 -15.71 -17.75 -3.51
C TYR A 78 -17.14 -18.03 -3.00
N GLY A 79 -17.68 -17.13 -2.17
CA GLY A 79 -19.00 -17.24 -1.56
C GLY A 79 -19.07 -18.12 -0.31
N ASP A 80 -17.92 -18.50 0.26
CA ASP A 80 -17.81 -19.44 1.37
C ASP A 80 -17.01 -18.83 2.55
N PRO A 81 -17.43 -17.67 3.10
CA PRO A 81 -16.79 -17.05 4.26
C PRO A 81 -16.95 -17.92 5.51
N TYR A 82 -16.15 -17.64 6.54
CA TYR A 82 -16.19 -18.40 7.78
C TYR A 82 -17.54 -18.24 8.48
N VAL A 83 -18.09 -19.36 8.96
CA VAL A 83 -19.34 -19.42 9.71
C VAL A 83 -19.09 -19.93 11.11
N ASP A 84 -19.53 -19.18 12.11
CA ASP A 84 -19.35 -19.56 13.51
C ASP A 84 -19.90 -20.96 13.81
N GLY A 85 -19.06 -21.75 14.47
CA GLY A 85 -19.34 -23.14 14.82
C GLY A 85 -18.85 -24.16 13.80
N GLU A 86 -18.38 -23.74 12.62
CA GLU A 86 -17.70 -24.65 11.72
C GLU A 86 -16.28 -25.01 12.21
N PRO A 87 -15.73 -26.19 11.85
CA PRO A 87 -14.36 -26.53 12.20
C PRO A 87 -13.35 -25.61 11.49
N TRP A 88 -12.61 -24.82 12.28
CA TRP A 88 -11.57 -23.92 11.77
C TRP A 88 -10.58 -24.61 10.81
N ASP A 89 -10.12 -25.81 11.16
CA ASP A 89 -9.14 -26.55 10.37
C ASP A 89 -9.68 -26.92 8.98
N ASP A 90 -10.99 -27.14 8.85
CA ASP A 90 -11.64 -27.42 7.57
C ASP A 90 -11.77 -26.17 6.71
N TRP A 91 -12.19 -25.05 7.31
CA TRP A 91 -12.30 -23.77 6.59
C TRP A 91 -10.93 -23.25 6.14
N SER A 92 -9.94 -23.25 7.03
CA SER A 92 -8.59 -22.76 6.72
C SER A 92 -7.85 -23.60 5.68
N ARG A 93 -8.17 -24.90 5.54
CA ARG A 93 -7.67 -25.73 4.44
C ARG A 93 -8.27 -25.36 3.08
N ARG A 94 -9.56 -25.01 3.05
CA ARG A 94 -10.23 -24.53 1.83
C ARG A 94 -9.74 -23.14 1.43
N HIS A 95 -9.56 -22.28 2.42
CA HIS A 95 -9.30 -20.83 2.27
C HIS A 95 -7.93 -20.42 2.82
N GLY A 96 -6.89 -21.12 2.39
CA GLY A 96 -5.51 -20.86 2.80
C GLY A 96 -4.95 -19.55 2.23
N THR A 97 -4.09 -18.88 2.99
CA THR A 97 -3.52 -17.57 2.60
C THR A 97 -2.59 -17.63 1.40
N VAL A 98 -2.03 -18.80 1.06
CA VAL A 98 -1.19 -19.00 -0.14
C VAL A 98 -2.01 -18.73 -1.40
N LYS A 99 -3.18 -19.39 -1.51
CA LYS A 99 -4.12 -19.16 -2.61
C LYS A 99 -4.64 -17.71 -2.59
N GLY A 100 -4.96 -17.19 -1.41
CA GLY A 100 -5.32 -15.78 -1.23
C GLY A 100 -4.26 -14.80 -1.79
N ALA A 101 -2.97 -15.07 -1.57
CA ALA A 101 -1.88 -14.26 -2.12
C ALA A 101 -1.75 -14.38 -3.64
N GLU A 102 -1.98 -15.56 -4.22
CA GLU A 102 -2.03 -15.75 -5.68
C GLU A 102 -3.18 -14.96 -6.32
N ASP A 103 -4.36 -15.06 -5.72
CA ASP A 103 -5.56 -14.35 -6.15
C ASP A 103 -5.38 -12.84 -6.04
N ALA A 104 -4.78 -12.38 -4.94
CA ALA A 104 -4.50 -10.96 -4.74
C ALA A 104 -3.49 -10.42 -5.77
N LYS A 105 -2.48 -11.22 -6.17
CA LYS A 105 -1.57 -10.86 -7.27
C LYS A 105 -2.32 -10.76 -8.60
N ALA A 106 -3.27 -11.66 -8.87
CA ALA A 106 -4.09 -11.61 -10.08
C ALA A 106 -4.99 -10.35 -10.11
N VAL A 107 -5.57 -9.97 -8.97
CA VAL A 107 -6.35 -8.73 -8.80
C VAL A 107 -5.47 -7.50 -9.01
N VAL A 108 -4.28 -7.44 -8.39
CA VAL A 108 -3.32 -6.34 -8.61
C VAL A 108 -2.98 -6.22 -10.10
N ALA A 109 -2.73 -7.34 -10.79
CA ALA A 109 -2.48 -7.32 -12.23
C ALA A 109 -3.70 -6.84 -13.05
N ALA A 110 -4.93 -7.17 -12.63
CA ALA A 110 -6.15 -6.68 -13.25
C ALA A 110 -6.31 -5.16 -13.06
N LEU A 111 -6.04 -4.63 -11.86
CA LEU A 111 -6.04 -3.20 -11.59
C LEU A 111 -5.03 -2.45 -12.48
N ARG A 112 -3.81 -3.00 -12.64
CA ARG A 112 -2.80 -2.43 -13.55
C ARG A 112 -3.30 -2.38 -15.00
N ARG A 113 -3.92 -3.45 -15.49
CA ARG A 113 -4.53 -3.49 -16.84
C ARG A 113 -5.69 -2.49 -16.98
N GLY A 114 -6.42 -2.25 -15.89
CA GLY A 114 -7.48 -1.24 -15.80
C GLY A 114 -6.98 0.21 -15.76
N GLY A 115 -5.66 0.45 -15.72
CA GLY A 115 -5.07 1.79 -15.75
C GLY A 115 -4.55 2.30 -14.40
N ALA A 116 -4.62 1.51 -13.33
CA ALA A 116 -4.04 1.90 -12.04
C ALA A 116 -2.50 2.00 -12.14
N THR A 117 -1.95 3.20 -11.96
CA THR A 117 -0.50 3.45 -11.94
C THR A 117 0.09 3.43 -10.54
N SER A 118 -0.76 3.52 -9.50
CA SER A 118 -0.36 3.34 -8.10
C SER A 118 -1.41 2.51 -7.35
N ILE A 119 -0.98 1.47 -6.63
CA ILE A 119 -1.86 0.53 -5.92
C ILE A 119 -1.42 0.39 -4.46
N GLY A 120 -2.31 0.65 -3.52
CA GLY A 120 -2.15 0.24 -2.12
C GLY A 120 -2.86 -1.08 -1.85
N ALA A 121 -2.46 -1.78 -0.79
CA ALA A 121 -3.22 -2.91 -0.27
C ALA A 121 -3.35 -2.83 1.25
N ALA A 122 -4.57 -3.01 1.77
CA ALA A 122 -4.83 -3.15 3.20
C ALA A 122 -5.39 -4.53 3.51
N GLY A 123 -4.88 -5.17 4.56
CA GLY A 123 -5.27 -6.51 4.96
C GLY A 123 -5.71 -6.57 6.41
N PHE A 124 -6.85 -7.21 6.66
CA PHE A 124 -7.46 -7.31 7.99
C PHE A 124 -7.40 -8.75 8.50
N CYS A 125 -6.85 -9.03 9.69
CA CYS A 125 -6.75 -10.40 10.23
C CYS A 125 -6.07 -11.35 9.23
N TRP A 126 -6.80 -12.33 8.68
CA TRP A 126 -6.36 -13.26 7.63
C TRP A 126 -5.81 -12.53 6.41
N GLY A 127 -6.45 -11.42 6.02
CA GLY A 127 -6.00 -10.57 4.92
C GLY A 127 -4.65 -9.91 5.18
N GLY A 128 -4.23 -9.76 6.44
CA GLY A 128 -2.90 -9.28 6.80
C GLY A 128 -1.79 -10.20 6.26
N LYS A 129 -1.99 -11.52 6.32
CA LYS A 129 -1.04 -12.48 5.74
C LYS A 129 -1.00 -12.39 4.21
N VAL A 130 -2.15 -12.21 3.57
CA VAL A 130 -2.19 -12.03 2.11
C VAL A 130 -1.45 -10.75 1.68
N VAL A 131 -1.69 -9.63 2.39
CA VAL A 131 -1.07 -8.35 2.06
C VAL A 131 0.43 -8.31 2.37
N VAL A 132 0.90 -8.95 3.46
CA VAL A 132 2.35 -9.03 3.70
C VAL A 132 3.04 -9.82 2.57
N GLU A 133 2.44 -10.86 2.01
CA GLU A 133 2.99 -11.58 0.86
C GLU A 133 3.04 -10.72 -0.41
N LEU A 134 2.03 -9.87 -0.65
CA LEU A 134 2.10 -8.89 -1.75
C LEU A 134 3.24 -7.89 -1.56
N ALA A 135 3.46 -7.47 -0.32
CA ALA A 135 4.46 -6.48 0.07
C ALA A 135 5.92 -6.95 -0.14
N LYS A 136 6.15 -8.25 -0.38
CA LYS A 136 7.46 -8.84 -0.72
C LYS A 136 7.83 -8.69 -2.21
N SER A 137 7.00 -8.02 -3.00
CA SER A 137 7.17 -7.88 -4.45
C SER A 137 6.81 -6.47 -4.92
N ASP A 138 7.15 -6.15 -6.17
CA ASP A 138 6.94 -4.81 -6.75
C ASP A 138 5.52 -4.57 -7.29
N GLY A 139 4.54 -5.41 -6.94
CA GLY A 139 3.15 -5.30 -7.40
C GLY A 139 2.39 -4.10 -6.82
N ILE A 140 2.64 -3.75 -5.55
CA ILE A 140 1.96 -2.69 -4.81
C ILE A 140 2.94 -1.55 -4.40
N ASP A 141 2.39 -0.40 -4.03
CA ASP A 141 3.07 0.85 -3.66
C ASP A 141 3.10 1.11 -2.15
N ALA A 142 2.15 0.54 -1.41
CA ALA A 142 2.09 0.61 0.03
C ALA A 142 1.23 -0.52 0.58
N ALA A 143 1.59 -0.98 1.78
CA ALA A 143 0.85 -1.99 2.52
C ALA A 143 0.38 -1.42 3.87
N VAL A 144 -0.82 -1.80 4.29
CA VAL A 144 -1.32 -1.58 5.66
C VAL A 144 -1.83 -2.90 6.21
N LEU A 145 -1.35 -3.29 7.38
CA LEU A 145 -1.83 -4.48 8.09
C LEU A 145 -2.65 -4.02 9.30
N LEU A 146 -3.91 -4.42 9.38
CA LEU A 146 -4.77 -4.14 10.52
C LEU A 146 -5.06 -5.43 11.27
N HIS A 147 -4.68 -5.46 12.56
CA HIS A 147 -4.75 -6.60 13.48
C HIS A 147 -4.41 -7.93 12.77
N PRO A 148 -3.19 -8.06 12.20
CA PRO A 148 -2.86 -9.16 11.30
C PRO A 148 -2.88 -10.52 12.00
N ALA A 149 -3.20 -11.58 11.25
CA ALA A 149 -3.06 -12.95 11.71
C ALA A 149 -2.06 -13.70 10.82
N MET A 150 -1.34 -14.68 11.39
CA MET A 150 -0.40 -15.57 10.68
C MET A 150 0.81 -14.89 10.01
N VAL A 151 1.04 -13.60 10.31
CA VAL A 151 2.23 -12.87 9.87
C VAL A 151 3.40 -13.19 10.80
N THR A 152 4.54 -13.53 10.23
CA THR A 152 5.75 -13.90 10.96
C THR A 152 6.82 -12.82 10.82
N VAL A 153 7.84 -12.89 11.69
CA VAL A 153 9.01 -12.02 11.58
C VAL A 153 9.76 -12.20 10.26
N ASP A 154 9.75 -13.40 9.68
CA ASP A 154 10.39 -13.67 8.40
C ASP A 154 9.63 -13.02 7.24
N ASP A 155 8.29 -12.98 7.31
CA ASP A 155 7.50 -12.23 6.34
C ASP A 155 7.87 -10.76 6.34
N ILE A 156 8.00 -10.18 7.52
CA ILE A 156 8.37 -8.77 7.69
C ILE A 156 9.80 -8.50 7.21
N LYS A 157 10.73 -9.47 7.31
CA LYS A 157 12.09 -9.33 6.78
C LYS A 157 12.11 -9.15 5.26
N GLU A 158 11.16 -9.73 4.55
CA GLU A 158 11.10 -9.71 3.09
C GLU A 158 10.31 -8.52 2.49
N VAL A 159 9.67 -7.69 3.32
CA VAL A 159 8.88 -6.54 2.85
C VAL A 159 9.74 -5.52 2.07
N GLU A 160 9.29 -5.14 0.88
CA GLU A 160 10.00 -4.22 -0.03
C GLU A 160 9.29 -2.86 -0.22
N VAL A 161 8.10 -2.68 0.35
CA VAL A 161 7.25 -1.49 0.17
C VAL A 161 6.97 -0.78 1.50
N PRO A 162 6.65 0.53 1.49
CA PRO A 162 6.21 1.23 2.70
C PRO A 162 5.07 0.49 3.40
N MET A 163 5.25 0.21 4.69
CA MET A 163 4.32 -0.60 5.48
C MET A 163 3.87 0.08 6.77
N GLU A 164 2.56 0.11 6.98
CA GLU A 164 1.95 0.43 8.26
C GLU A 164 1.38 -0.83 8.92
N VAL A 165 1.54 -0.97 10.23
CA VAL A 165 0.97 -2.07 11.01
C VAL A 165 0.20 -1.49 12.21
N LEU A 166 -1.10 -1.74 12.25
CA LEU A 166 -2.02 -1.25 13.27
C LEU A 166 -2.56 -2.44 14.06
N GLY A 167 -2.24 -2.55 15.34
CA GLY A 167 -2.68 -3.67 16.19
C GLY A 167 -3.35 -3.22 17.48
N GLY A 168 -3.99 -4.15 18.17
CA GLY A 168 -4.65 -3.91 19.46
C GLY A 168 -3.80 -4.36 20.65
N GLU A 169 -3.89 -3.64 21.77
CA GLU A 169 -3.21 -4.03 23.02
C GLU A 169 -3.70 -5.37 23.57
N LEU A 170 -4.99 -5.68 23.39
CA LEU A 170 -5.63 -6.91 23.86
C LEU A 170 -5.69 -8.00 22.77
N ASP A 171 -4.95 -7.85 21.68
CA ASP A 171 -4.90 -8.82 20.59
C ASP A 171 -3.95 -9.98 20.94
N GLU A 172 -4.47 -11.17 21.21
CA GLU A 172 -3.64 -12.36 21.49
C GLU A 172 -3.07 -13.02 20.20
N ILE A 173 -3.61 -12.69 19.03
CA ILE A 173 -3.18 -13.22 17.74
C ILE A 173 -1.95 -12.47 17.22
N SER A 174 -1.96 -11.15 17.34
CA SER A 174 -0.82 -10.27 17.05
C SER A 174 -0.45 -9.41 18.26
N PRO A 175 0.06 -10.03 19.34
CA PRO A 175 0.29 -9.32 20.59
C PRO A 175 1.31 -8.18 20.43
N PRO A 176 1.27 -7.15 21.29
CA PRO A 176 2.20 -6.02 21.23
C PRO A 176 3.68 -6.43 21.19
N SER A 177 4.04 -7.54 21.82
CA SER A 177 5.40 -8.10 21.79
C SER A 177 5.82 -8.59 20.40
N LEU A 178 4.90 -9.10 19.58
CA LEU A 178 5.13 -9.46 18.18
C LEU A 178 5.22 -8.20 17.32
N LEU A 179 4.31 -7.24 17.51
CA LEU A 179 4.31 -5.98 16.75
C LEU A 179 5.58 -5.17 16.99
N LYS A 180 6.13 -5.19 18.22
CA LYS A 180 7.43 -4.60 18.53
C LYS A 180 8.59 -5.27 17.78
N GLN A 181 8.52 -6.59 17.54
CA GLN A 181 9.51 -7.27 16.69
C GLN A 181 9.38 -6.83 15.23
N PHE A 182 8.16 -6.64 14.74
CA PHE A 182 7.93 -6.11 13.39
C PHE A 182 8.50 -4.69 13.25
N GLU A 183 8.22 -3.81 14.22
CA GLU A 183 8.76 -2.46 14.27
C GLU A 183 10.28 -2.45 14.21
N LEU A 184 10.93 -3.28 15.04
CA LEU A 184 12.39 -3.39 15.06
C LEU A 184 12.92 -3.81 13.67
N ILE A 185 12.35 -4.85 13.06
CA ILE A 185 12.80 -5.35 11.74
C ILE A 185 12.57 -4.30 10.66
N LEU A 186 11.40 -3.68 10.62
CA LEU A 186 11.06 -2.66 9.62
C LEU A 186 11.98 -1.43 9.76
N SER A 187 12.33 -1.02 10.98
CA SER A 187 13.22 0.13 11.22
C SER A 187 14.65 -0.07 10.69
N THR A 188 15.07 -1.33 10.48
CA THR A 188 16.38 -1.64 9.87
C THR A 188 16.38 -1.53 8.34
N LYS A 189 15.21 -1.44 7.69
CA LYS A 189 15.10 -1.39 6.24
C LYS A 189 15.36 0.02 5.71
N SER A 190 16.56 0.22 5.17
CA SER A 190 16.95 1.47 4.53
C SER A 190 16.10 1.77 3.30
N GLY A 191 15.46 2.94 3.26
CA GLY A 191 14.69 3.41 2.10
C GLY A 191 13.24 2.92 2.04
N ILE A 192 12.78 2.13 3.02
CA ILE A 192 11.39 1.71 3.17
C ILE A 192 10.87 2.34 4.46
N GLU A 193 9.91 3.27 4.33
CA GLU A 193 9.32 3.89 5.51
C GLU A 193 8.29 2.94 6.13
N SER A 194 8.26 2.89 7.45
CA SER A 194 7.34 2.03 8.19
C SER A 194 6.78 2.72 9.42
N PHE A 195 5.57 2.34 9.81
CA PHE A 195 4.95 2.78 11.05
C PHE A 195 4.25 1.60 11.74
N VAL A 196 4.42 1.46 13.04
CA VAL A 196 3.74 0.43 13.84
C VAL A 196 3.05 1.12 15.00
N LYS A 197 1.75 0.86 15.18
CA LYS A 197 0.94 1.46 16.24
C LYS A 197 0.13 0.39 16.96
N VAL A 198 0.16 0.44 18.28
CA VAL A 198 -0.66 -0.40 19.16
C VAL A 198 -1.73 0.48 19.79
N PHE A 199 -3.00 0.16 19.54
CA PHE A 199 -4.14 0.86 20.09
C PHE A 199 -4.48 0.29 21.48
N PRO A 200 -4.60 1.14 22.51
CA PRO A 200 -4.87 0.68 23.87
C PRO A 200 -6.29 0.13 24.02
N GLY A 201 -6.45 -0.89 24.86
CA GLY A 201 -7.75 -1.42 25.28
C GLY A 201 -8.62 -2.07 24.20
N VAL A 202 -8.09 -2.35 23.00
CA VAL A 202 -8.86 -2.97 21.91
C VAL A 202 -8.36 -4.37 21.53
N PRO A 203 -9.28 -5.29 21.17
CA PRO A 203 -8.95 -6.68 20.85
C PRO A 203 -8.61 -6.89 19.37
N HIS A 204 -8.37 -8.14 18.98
CA HIS A 204 -8.29 -8.53 17.58
C HIS A 204 -9.56 -8.16 16.80
N GLY A 205 -9.40 -7.62 15.58
CA GLY A 205 -10.53 -7.22 14.74
C GLY A 205 -11.14 -5.86 15.05
N PHE A 206 -10.56 -5.08 15.96
CA PHE A 206 -11.13 -3.81 16.42
C PHE A 206 -11.45 -2.80 15.33
N SER A 207 -10.78 -2.85 14.17
CA SER A 207 -10.99 -1.87 13.10
C SER A 207 -12.16 -2.19 12.18
N ILE A 208 -12.69 -3.43 12.19
CA ILE A 208 -13.80 -3.83 11.30
C ILE A 208 -14.90 -4.65 12.01
N ARG A 209 -14.65 -5.12 13.23
CA ARG A 209 -15.61 -5.90 14.03
C ARG A 209 -15.95 -5.20 15.34
N TYR A 210 -15.98 -3.88 15.37
CA TYR A 210 -16.39 -3.12 16.55
C TYR A 210 -17.92 -3.04 16.65
N ASP A 211 -18.44 -2.91 17.87
CA ASP A 211 -19.86 -2.59 18.10
C ASP A 211 -20.09 -1.10 17.79
N ALA A 212 -21.01 -0.81 16.87
CA ALA A 212 -21.37 0.56 16.48
C ALA A 212 -22.03 1.36 17.62
N ASN A 213 -22.48 0.70 18.69
CA ASN A 213 -23.05 1.35 19.88
C ASN A 213 -22.00 1.67 20.94
N ASP A 214 -20.80 1.11 20.85
CA ASP A 214 -19.68 1.44 21.73
C ASP A 214 -18.88 2.61 21.16
N LYS A 215 -19.07 3.79 21.74
CA LYS A 215 -18.39 5.02 21.33
C LYS A 215 -16.86 4.92 21.38
N PHE A 216 -16.31 4.16 22.33
CA PHE A 216 -14.87 3.96 22.40
C PHE A 216 -14.40 3.13 21.21
N ALA A 217 -15.06 1.99 20.98
CA ALA A 217 -14.72 1.10 19.87
C ALA A 217 -14.86 1.80 18.50
N VAL A 218 -15.94 2.54 18.28
CA VAL A 218 -16.15 3.36 17.07
C VAL A 218 -15.02 4.35 16.87
N LYS A 219 -14.71 5.17 17.89
CA LYS A 219 -13.66 6.19 17.79
C LYS A 219 -12.30 5.57 17.47
N THR A 220 -11.96 4.44 18.11
CA THR A 220 -10.68 3.78 17.88
C THR A 220 -10.61 3.14 16.49
N ALA A 221 -11.71 2.59 15.98
CA ALA A 221 -11.78 2.07 14.62
C ALA A 221 -11.64 3.18 13.57
N GLU A 222 -12.34 4.30 13.76
CA GLU A 222 -12.24 5.50 12.92
C GLU A 222 -10.80 6.06 12.90
N GLU A 223 -10.12 6.07 14.05
CA GLU A 223 -8.72 6.49 14.13
C GLU A 223 -7.79 5.56 13.31
N ALA A 224 -7.95 4.24 13.44
CA ALA A 224 -7.16 3.28 12.66
C ALA A 224 -7.44 3.36 11.15
N GLN A 225 -8.70 3.60 10.77
CA GLN A 225 -9.10 3.84 9.39
C GLN A 225 -8.48 5.13 8.85
N GLN A 226 -8.46 6.20 9.64
CA GLN A 226 -7.83 7.45 9.24
C GLN A 226 -6.31 7.32 9.09
N ASP A 227 -5.64 6.58 9.98
CA ASP A 227 -4.21 6.26 9.86
C ASP A 227 -3.93 5.52 8.54
N MET A 228 -4.70 4.47 8.23
CA MET A 228 -4.62 3.74 6.96
C MET A 228 -4.81 4.64 5.74
N LEU A 229 -5.82 5.52 5.76
CA LEU A 229 -6.08 6.46 4.66
C LEU A 229 -4.93 7.46 4.51
N ASN A 230 -4.39 7.98 5.61
CA ASN A 230 -3.24 8.87 5.59
C ASN A 230 -2.02 8.18 4.98
N TRP A 231 -1.79 6.91 5.31
CA TRP A 231 -0.73 6.10 4.71
C TRP A 231 -0.90 5.99 3.19
N PHE A 232 -2.09 5.65 2.71
CA PHE A 232 -2.34 5.56 1.27
C PHE A 232 -2.29 6.92 0.56
N GLN A 233 -2.77 8.00 1.18
CA GLN A 233 -2.60 9.35 0.64
C GLN A 233 -1.12 9.70 0.47
N LYS A 234 -0.28 9.26 1.42
CA LYS A 234 1.16 9.50 1.38
C LYS A 234 1.87 8.68 0.30
N TYR A 235 1.55 7.40 0.10
CA TYR A 235 2.36 6.53 -0.76
C TYR A 235 1.72 6.11 -2.07
N VAL A 236 0.40 5.96 -2.09
CA VAL A 236 -0.35 5.59 -3.30
C VAL A 236 -0.63 6.87 -4.06
N ARG A 237 0.41 7.48 -4.62
CA ARG A 237 0.35 8.76 -5.33
C ARG A 237 0.28 8.54 -6.82
N TRP A 238 -0.50 9.36 -7.49
CA TRP A 238 -0.40 9.50 -8.94
C TRP A 238 1.05 9.81 -9.33
N SER A 239 1.62 9.02 -10.23
CA SER A 239 2.89 9.36 -10.86
C SER A 239 2.70 9.48 -12.36
N TYR A 240 3.18 10.59 -12.91
CA TYR A 240 3.32 10.77 -14.36
C TYR A 240 4.46 9.91 -14.96
N LEU A 241 5.23 9.20 -14.12
CA LEU A 241 6.39 8.41 -14.52
C LEU A 241 6.23 6.93 -14.10
N PRO A 242 6.37 5.97 -15.04
CA PRO A 242 6.46 4.54 -14.72
C PRO A 242 7.53 4.26 -13.64
N ARG A 243 7.29 3.30 -12.74
CA ARG A 243 8.13 3.03 -11.55
C ARG A 243 9.62 2.79 -11.87
N GLY A 244 9.94 2.14 -12.99
CA GLY A 244 11.33 1.98 -13.46
C GLY A 244 12.02 3.31 -13.84
N GLN A 245 11.25 4.31 -14.26
CA GLN A 245 11.72 5.68 -14.48
C GLN A 245 11.72 6.51 -13.19
N LYS A 246 10.87 6.18 -12.20
CA LYS A 246 10.85 6.81 -10.88
C LYS A 246 12.17 6.59 -10.13
N GLN A 247 12.75 5.39 -10.15
CA GLN A 247 14.07 5.14 -9.57
C GLN A 247 15.17 5.97 -10.25
N VAL A 248 15.16 6.05 -11.59
CA VAL A 248 16.12 6.86 -12.36
C VAL A 248 15.95 8.35 -12.07
N PHE A 249 14.72 8.84 -12.02
CA PHE A 249 14.40 10.23 -11.72
C PHE A 249 14.74 10.60 -10.27
N THR A 250 14.41 9.75 -9.29
CA THR A 250 14.78 9.94 -7.88
C THR A 250 16.29 9.90 -7.69
N ALA A 251 17.00 9.00 -8.37
CA ALA A 251 18.46 8.97 -8.36
C ALA A 251 19.06 10.25 -8.98
N ALA A 252 18.50 10.74 -10.08
CA ALA A 252 18.92 11.99 -10.73
C ALA A 252 18.68 13.22 -9.84
N VAL A 253 17.53 13.30 -9.16
CA VAL A 253 17.20 14.38 -8.21
C VAL A 253 18.05 14.32 -6.94
N LYS A 254 18.37 13.12 -6.44
CA LYS A 254 19.26 12.96 -5.29
C LYS A 254 20.69 13.40 -5.66
N TRP A 255 21.18 12.96 -6.82
CA TRP A 255 22.50 13.35 -7.33
C TRP A 255 22.60 14.86 -7.57
N SER A 256 21.57 15.50 -8.14
CA SER A 256 21.60 16.96 -8.36
C SER A 256 21.66 17.73 -7.05
N LYS A 257 20.94 17.29 -6.01
CA LYS A 257 21.01 17.88 -4.66
C LYS A 257 22.35 17.67 -3.98
N GLU A 258 22.96 16.49 -4.12
CA GLU A 258 24.30 16.20 -3.57
C GLU A 258 25.37 17.01 -4.29
N TRP A 259 25.31 17.11 -5.62
CA TRP A 259 26.22 17.94 -6.42
C TRP A 259 26.08 19.43 -6.07
N ALA A 260 24.84 19.94 -5.93
CA ALA A 260 24.60 21.32 -5.54
C ALA A 260 25.21 21.65 -4.16
N LYS A 261 25.20 20.71 -3.21
CA LYS A 261 25.88 20.88 -1.92
C LYS A 261 27.40 20.94 -2.07
N VAL A 262 28.00 20.06 -2.88
CA VAL A 262 29.46 20.02 -3.10
C VAL A 262 29.96 21.28 -3.82
N ASN A 263 29.17 21.86 -4.71
CA ASN A 263 29.57 23.04 -5.49
C ASN A 263 29.06 24.37 -4.92
N SER A 264 28.11 24.37 -3.97
CA SER A 264 27.76 25.58 -3.20
C SER A 264 28.87 26.04 -2.25
N THR A 265 29.84 25.18 -1.95
CA THR A 265 31.04 25.52 -1.16
C THR A 265 32.20 26.06 -2.00
N ALA A 266 32.08 26.09 -3.34
CA ALA A 266 33.07 26.71 -4.22
C ALA A 266 32.70 28.18 -4.45
N LYS A 267 33.07 29.07 -3.52
CA LYS A 267 32.99 30.52 -3.77
C LYS A 267 34.12 30.97 -4.68
N MET A 268 33.70 31.55 -5.81
CA MET A 268 34.32 32.60 -6.64
C MET A 268 35.84 32.76 -6.51
N GLY A 269 36.54 32.26 -7.53
CA GLY A 269 37.93 32.58 -7.85
C GLY A 269 38.22 32.09 -9.27
N ASP A 270 38.14 33.02 -10.21
CA ASP A 270 38.51 32.99 -11.62
C ASP A 270 38.43 31.67 -12.41
N SER A 271 37.47 31.67 -13.35
CA SER A 271 37.40 30.88 -14.59
C SER A 271 37.16 29.37 -14.49
N TYR A 272 35.88 28.98 -14.36
CA TYR A 272 35.29 27.88 -15.15
C TYR A 272 33.78 28.12 -15.28
N ILE A 273 33.35 28.75 -16.38
CA ILE A 273 31.94 28.71 -16.79
C ILE A 273 31.80 27.43 -17.60
N ILE A 274 31.44 26.32 -16.93
CA ILE A 274 30.95 25.15 -17.66
C ILE A 274 29.64 25.60 -18.30
N THR A 275 29.63 25.65 -19.63
CA THR A 275 28.45 26.13 -20.36
C THR A 275 27.34 25.07 -20.27
N MET A 276 26.08 25.50 -20.46
CA MET A 276 24.93 24.58 -20.43
C MET A 276 25.07 23.44 -21.45
N GLU A 277 25.78 23.67 -22.56
CA GLU A 277 26.15 22.65 -23.54
C GLU A 277 27.10 21.58 -22.99
N ASP A 278 28.08 21.95 -22.18
CA ASP A 278 29.02 21.01 -21.56
C ASP A 278 28.29 20.14 -20.52
N HIS A 279 27.33 20.74 -19.80
CA HIS A 279 26.46 20.05 -18.84
C HIS A 279 25.55 19.02 -19.53
N LEU A 280 24.99 19.36 -20.70
CA LEU A 280 24.18 18.47 -21.53
C LEU A 280 25.01 17.31 -22.11
N LYS A 281 26.19 17.61 -22.67
CA LYS A 281 27.10 16.59 -23.23
C LYS A 281 27.57 15.57 -22.19
N MET A 282 27.82 16.00 -20.95
CA MET A 282 28.19 15.08 -19.85
C MET A 282 27.02 14.21 -19.38
N MET A 283 25.79 14.73 -19.37
CA MET A 283 24.60 13.94 -19.06
C MET A 283 24.31 12.93 -20.18
N GLU A 284 24.38 13.34 -21.44
CA GLU A 284 24.24 12.47 -22.61
C GLU A 284 25.27 11.34 -22.60
N ALA A 285 26.56 11.63 -22.39
CA ALA A 285 27.63 10.62 -22.39
C ALA A 285 27.47 9.55 -21.28
N LYS A 286 26.92 9.92 -20.11
CA LYS A 286 26.64 8.97 -19.02
C LYS A 286 25.32 8.22 -19.20
N MET A 287 24.35 8.82 -19.88
CA MET A 287 23.09 8.16 -20.23
C MET A 287 23.27 7.16 -21.37
N ASP A 288 24.12 7.45 -22.36
CA ASP A 288 24.46 6.53 -23.47
C ASP A 288 25.09 5.21 -23.00
N ALA A 289 25.88 5.26 -21.92
CA ALA A 289 26.46 4.06 -21.32
C ALA A 289 25.42 3.16 -20.62
N LYS A 290 24.25 3.70 -20.25
CA LYS A 290 23.17 2.97 -19.56
C LYS A 290 21.94 2.70 -20.44
N MET A 291 21.71 3.47 -21.51
CA MET A 291 20.49 3.47 -22.32
C MET A 291 20.67 2.97 -23.76
N LYS A 292 21.33 1.83 -23.97
CA LYS A 292 21.31 1.20 -25.31
C LYS A 292 19.97 0.59 -25.74
N ARG A 293 18.89 0.78 -24.98
CA ARG A 293 17.51 0.36 -25.32
C ARG A 293 16.51 1.29 -24.63
N MET A 294 15.90 2.23 -25.34
CA MET A 294 14.54 2.79 -25.14
C MET A 294 14.41 4.19 -25.81
N GLU A 295 13.42 4.34 -26.69
CA GLU A 295 13.30 5.43 -27.67
C GLU A 295 12.82 6.81 -27.17
N MET A 296 13.33 7.85 -27.83
CA MET A 296 12.81 9.16 -28.29
C MET A 296 11.77 10.00 -27.51
N ARG A 297 10.99 9.47 -26.57
CA ARG A 297 10.05 10.26 -25.73
C ARG A 297 10.72 11.07 -24.63
N TRP A 298 12.03 10.89 -24.44
CA TRP A 298 12.83 11.54 -23.39
C TRP A 298 13.10 13.02 -23.63
N PHE A 299 13.10 13.47 -24.89
CA PHE A 299 13.49 14.84 -25.24
C PHE A 299 12.56 15.90 -24.62
N CYS A 300 11.25 15.65 -24.62
CA CYS A 300 10.27 16.57 -24.01
C CYS A 300 10.36 16.62 -22.48
N PHE A 301 10.69 15.51 -21.82
CA PHE A 301 10.85 15.47 -20.35
C PHE A 301 12.16 16.09 -19.88
N LEU A 302 13.24 15.94 -20.66
CA LEU A 302 14.50 16.63 -20.41
C LEU A 302 14.31 18.14 -20.51
N CYS A 303 13.61 18.63 -21.55
CA CYS A 303 13.28 20.06 -21.70
C CYS A 303 12.47 20.58 -20.50
N ALA A 304 11.49 19.82 -20.00
CA ALA A 304 10.70 20.24 -18.84
C ALA A 304 11.53 20.32 -17.53
N ALA A 305 12.42 19.35 -17.28
CA ALA A 305 13.31 19.35 -16.11
C ALA A 305 14.37 20.46 -16.19
N LEU A 306 14.87 20.77 -17.40
CA LEU A 306 15.75 21.90 -17.68
C LEU A 306 15.04 23.24 -17.45
N CYS A 307 13.79 23.40 -17.91
CA CYS A 307 13.00 24.61 -17.67
C CYS A 307 12.77 24.89 -16.18
N ILE A 308 12.49 23.86 -15.37
CA ILE A 308 12.31 24.02 -13.91
C ILE A 308 13.62 24.41 -13.23
N SER A 309 14.75 23.84 -13.67
CA SER A 309 16.08 24.16 -13.13
C SER A 309 16.52 25.59 -13.49
N LEU A 310 16.16 26.07 -14.67
CA LEU A 310 16.40 27.44 -15.14
C LEU A 310 15.58 28.49 -14.36
N VAL A 311 14.32 28.19 -14.02
CA VAL A 311 13.49 29.10 -13.21
C VAL A 311 14.03 29.27 -11.79
N ILE A 312 14.61 28.22 -11.21
CA ILE A 312 15.21 28.27 -9.86
C ILE A 312 16.53 29.06 -9.87
N ALA A 313 17.31 28.96 -10.95
CA ALA A 313 18.59 29.67 -11.09
C ALA A 313 18.45 31.17 -11.38
N PHE A 314 17.28 31.65 -11.82
CA PHE A 314 17.02 33.07 -12.11
C PHE A 314 16.27 33.81 -10.98
N LEU A 315 15.85 33.11 -9.92
CA LEU A 315 15.11 33.67 -8.79
C LEU A 315 15.96 33.88 -7.51
N HIS A 316 17.28 33.72 -7.59
CA HIS A 316 18.27 34.09 -6.56
C HIS A 316 19.45 34.79 -7.22
#